data_AF-A0A9E1ZV04-F1
#
_entry.id   AF-A0A9E1ZV04-F1
#
_cell.length_a   1.000
_cell.length_b   1.000
_cell.length_c   1.000
_cell.angle_alpha   90.00
_cell.angle_beta   90.00
_cell.angle_gamma   90.00
#
_symmetry.space_group_name_H-M   'P 1'
#
loop_
_entity.id
_entity.type
_entity.pdbx_description
1 polymer ?
#
loop_
_entity_poly.entity_id
_entity_poly.type
_entity_poly.pdbx_seq_one_letter_code
_entity_poly.pdbx_strand_id
1 'polypeptide(L)' 'MPIFVLIGPPSLSPVVVNLIRRVGEILAIVVAETLAQARDAAEHVDIEYTPIEAVVDGLSALSDGLSVL' A
#
# COMPACT_ATOMS: atom_id res chain seq x y z
N MET A 1 2.06 24.01 -19.01
CA MET A 1 3.08 23.48 -18.07
C MET A 1 2.89 21.97 -18.04
N PRO A 2 3.85 21.13 -18.45
CA PRO A 2 3.63 19.70 -18.43
C PRO A 2 3.66 19.22 -16.98
N ILE A 3 2.59 18.53 -16.60
CA ILE A 3 2.49 17.75 -15.37
C ILE A 3 3.54 16.65 -15.51
N PHE A 4 4.60 16.74 -14.72
CA PHE A 4 5.53 15.64 -14.52
C PHE A 4 4.73 14.51 -13.84
N VAL A 5 4.15 13.63 -14.64
CA VAL A 5 3.70 12.33 -14.15
C VAL A 5 4.98 11.61 -13.75
N LEU A 6 5.22 11.56 -12.44
CA LEU A 6 6.29 10.82 -11.82
C LEU A 6 6.01 9.32 -12.02
N ILE A 7 6.21 8.79 -13.22
CA ILE A 7 6.46 7.35 -13.41
C ILE A 7 7.90 7.14 -12.93
N GLY A 8 8.08 7.18 -11.60
CA GLY A 8 9.25 6.63 -10.97
C GLY A 8 9.33 5.12 -11.24
N PRO A 9 10.49 4.48 -11.02
CA PRO A 9 10.57 3.02 -11.02
C PRO A 9 9.45 2.46 -10.12
N PRO A 10 8.87 1.28 -10.40
CA PRO A 10 7.84 0.71 -9.56
C PRO A 10 8.34 0.76 -8.13
N SER A 11 7.68 1.57 -7.30
CA SER A 11 8.06 1.81 -5.93
C SER A 11 7.74 0.56 -5.13
N LEU A 12 8.54 -0.49 -5.33
CA LEU A 12 8.60 -1.65 -4.46
C LEU A 12 9.31 -1.22 -3.17
N SER A 13 8.72 -0.25 -2.47
CA SER A 13 9.15 0.08 -1.13
C SER A 13 8.88 -1.14 -0.25
N PRO A 14 9.84 -1.57 0.57
CA PRO A 14 9.64 -2.69 1.50
C PRO A 14 8.47 -2.46 2.46
N VAL A 15 8.11 -1.19 2.70
CA VAL A 15 6.97 -0.74 3.50
C VAL A 15 6.21 0.33 2.71
N VAL A 16 4.88 0.28 2.74
CA VAL A 16 4.01 1.26 2.08
C VAL A 16 4.29 2.67 2.60
N VAL A 17 4.36 3.64 1.69
CA VAL A 17 4.62 5.06 2.04
C VAL A 17 3.36 5.91 1.94
N ASN A 18 2.60 5.78 0.84
CA ASN A 18 1.47 6.68 0.54
C ASN A 18 0.17 5.97 0.17
N LEU A 19 0.24 4.79 -0.46
CA LEU A 19 -0.91 4.12 -1.06
C LEU A 19 -0.71 2.62 -1.05
N ILE A 20 -1.76 1.89 -0.68
CA ILE A 20 -1.84 0.43 -0.75
C ILE A 20 -2.46 0.07 -2.09
N ARG A 21 -1.76 -0.73 -2.89
CA ARG A 21 -2.17 -1.11 -4.24
C ARG A 21 -2.80 -2.50 -4.28
N ARG A 22 -2.49 -3.34 -3.30
CA ARG A 22 -2.92 -4.74 -3.26
C ARG A 22 -2.97 -5.27 -1.84
N VAL A 23 -3.75 -6.33 -1.66
CA VAL A 23 -3.80 -7.09 -0.41
C VAL A 23 -2.45 -7.76 -0.16
N GLY A 24 -1.96 -7.68 1.08
CA GLY A 24 -0.70 -8.31 1.51
C GLY A 24 0.54 -7.42 1.46
N GLU A 25 0.41 -6.13 1.13
CA GLU A 25 1.53 -5.20 1.27
C GLU A 25 1.87 -4.93 2.74
N ILE A 26 3.15 -4.68 2.99
CA ILE A 26 3.67 -4.46 4.34
C ILE A 26 3.37 -3.00 4.74
N LEU A 27 2.56 -2.83 5.77
CA LEU A 27 2.16 -1.51 6.29
C LEU A 27 3.07 -1.02 7.41
N ALA A 28 3.51 -1.94 8.27
CA ALA A 28 4.35 -1.64 9.41
C ALA A 28 5.27 -2.84 9.70
N ILE A 29 6.40 -2.56 10.34
CA ILE A 29 7.34 -3.56 10.83
C ILE A 29 7.51 -3.34 12.33
N VAL A 30 7.32 -4.41 13.10
CA VAL A 30 7.53 -4.41 14.54
C VAL A 30 8.81 -5.18 14.85
N VAL A 31 9.68 -4.60 15.67
CA VAL A 31 10.94 -5.21 16.11
C VAL A 31 10.91 -5.30 17.64
N ALA A 32 11.16 -6.49 18.18
CA ALA A 32 11.23 -6.76 19.61
C ALA A 32 12.31 -7.82 19.91
N GLU A 33 12.66 -7.97 21.18
CA GLU A 33 13.70 -8.92 21.63
C GLU A 33 13.25 -10.39 21.50
N THR A 34 11.94 -10.63 21.56
CA THR A 34 11.36 -11.98 21.44
C THR A 34 10.20 -12.01 20.44
N LEU A 35 9.97 -13.20 19.86
CA LEU A 35 8.85 -13.42 18.94
C LEU A 35 7.49 -13.16 19.61
N ALA A 36 7.34 -13.52 20.90
CA ALA A 36 6.10 -13.31 21.64
C ALA A 36 5.78 -11.82 21.79
N GLN A 37 6.77 -11.00 22.16
CA GLN A 37 6.63 -9.55 22.23
C GLN A 37 6.32 -8.93 20.86
N ALA A 38 7.01 -9.38 19.81
CA ALA A 38 6.78 -8.85 18.47
C ALA A 38 5.36 -9.11 17.97
N ARG A 39 4.80 -10.31 18.26
CA ARG A 39 3.42 -10.67 17.93
C ARG A 39 2.42 -9.83 18.70
N ASP A 40 2.57 -9.75 20.01
CA ASP A 40 1.69 -8.95 20.88
C ASP A 40 1.68 -7.47 20.46
N ALA A 41 2.86 -6.91 20.19
CA ALA A 41 2.97 -5.54 19.70
C ALA A 41 2.40 -5.36 18.27
N ALA A 42 2.52 -6.36 17.39
CA ALA A 42 1.92 -6.32 16.05
C ALA A 42 0.39 -6.34 16.10
N GLU A 43 -0.20 -7.05 17.06
CA GLU A 43 -1.66 -7.07 17.28
C GLU A 43 -2.19 -5.72 17.81
N HIS A 44 -1.34 -4.92 18.45
CA HIS A 44 -1.68 -3.57 18.92
C HIS A 44 -1.56 -2.49 17.85
N VAL A 45 -1.05 -2.81 16.66
CA VAL A 45 -0.95 -1.83 15.57
C VAL A 45 -2.32 -1.56 15.00
N ASP A 46 -2.82 -0.35 15.22
CA ASP A 46 -4.06 0.17 14.61
C ASP A 46 -3.73 1.08 13.43
N ILE A 47 -4.46 0.92 12.32
CA ILE A 47 -4.22 1.64 11.06
C ILE A 47 -5.53 2.15 10.51
N GLU A 48 -5.67 3.46 10.46
CA GLU A 48 -6.74 4.13 9.75
C GLU A 48 -6.38 4.27 8.27
N TYR A 49 -7.25 3.78 7.39
CA TYR A 49 -7.13 3.97 5.96
C TYR A 49 -8.48 4.39 5.37
N THR A 50 -8.42 5.18 4.30
CA THR A 50 -9.60 5.51 3.50
C THR A 50 -9.70 4.50 2.36
N PRO A 51 -10.68 3.59 2.34
CA PRO A 51 -10.81 2.61 1.27
C PRO A 51 -11.05 3.29 -0.08
N ILE A 52 -10.38 2.78 -1.11
CA ILE A 52 -10.60 3.16 -2.50
C ILE A 52 -11.21 1.97 -3.26
N GLU A 53 -11.89 2.25 -4.36
CA GLU A 53 -12.46 1.19 -5.19
C GLU A 53 -11.35 0.33 -5.80
N ALA A 54 -11.42 -0.98 -5.55
CA ALA A 54 -10.43 -1.93 -6.04
C ALA A 54 -10.74 -2.31 -7.49
N VAL A 55 -9.75 -2.17 -8.38
CA VAL A 55 -9.85 -2.60 -9.77
C VAL A 55 -9.18 -3.97 -9.92
N VAL A 56 -9.99 -5.02 -10.12
CA VAL A 56 -9.51 -6.41 -10.22
C VAL A 56 -9.51 -6.96 -11.65
N ASP A 57 -10.15 -6.25 -12.58
CA ASP A 57 -10.23 -6.61 -14.00
C ASP A 57 -9.32 -5.70 -14.84
N GLY A 58 -8.51 -6.33 -15.70
CA GLY A 58 -7.50 -5.64 -16.50
C GLY A 58 -8.07 -4.75 -17.59
N LEU A 59 -9.23 -5.10 -18.16
CA LEU A 59 -9.90 -4.25 -19.16
C LEU A 59 -10.51 -3.01 -18.50
N SER A 60 -11.11 -3.20 -17.33
CA SER A 60 -11.65 -2.11 -16.51
C SER A 60 -10.54 -1.10 -16.21
N ALA A 61 -9.35 -1.55 -15.79
CA ALA A 61 -8.18 -0.71 -15.47
C ALA A 61 -7.72 0.24 -16.59
N LEU A 62 -8.09 -0.03 -17.84
CA LEU A 62 -7.77 0.82 -19.00
C LEU A 62 -8.79 1.94 -19.25
N SER A 63 -9.91 1.93 -18.53
CA SER A 63 -11.00 2.90 -18.72
C SER A 63 -10.61 4.28 -18.19
N ASP A 64 -10.89 5.32 -18.98
CA ASP A 64 -10.71 6.71 -18.55
C ASP A 64 -11.58 7.00 -17.31
N GLY A 65 -10.92 7.30 -16.19
CA GLY A 65 -11.57 7.58 -14.91
C GLY A 65 -11.19 6.63 -13.77
N LEU A 66 -10.58 5.48 -14.07
CA LEU A 66 -9.94 4.67 -13.04
C LEU A 66 -8.55 5.24 -12.76
N SER A 67 -8.39 5.74 -11.54
CA SER A 67 -7.18 6.40 -11.10
C SER A 67 -6.03 5.40 -11.04
N VAL A 68 -5.23 5.34 -12.11
CA VAL A 68 -3.86 4.80 -12.09
C VAL A 68 -2.97 5.75 -11.27
N LEU A 69 -3.06 5.67 -9.94
CA LEU A 69 -2.02 6.20 -9.05
C LEU A 69 -0.83 5.27 -9.05
#